data_AF-A0A5P9D7L2-F1
#
_entry.id   AF-A0A5P9D7L2-F1
#
_cell.length_a   1.000
_cell.length_b   1.000
_cell.length_c   1.000
_cell.angle_alpha   90.00
_cell.angle_beta   90.00
_cell.angle_gamma   90.00
#
_symmetry.space_group_name_H-M   'P 1'
#
loop_
_entity.id
_entity.type
_entity.pdbx_description
1 polymer ?
#
loop_
_entity_poly.entity_id
_entity_poly.type
_entity_poly.pdbx_seq_one_letter_code
_entity_poly.pdbx_strand_id
1 'polypeptide(L)'
;MKTRVHAIAGGIGFLMILLFWTSTAFTELFTSHETVATVKALILRGMFILIPAMVIAGGSGMTLGKNRTDALANAKKKRMPVIAANGLLILLPAAWFLAGKAAAGEFDTVFYIVQVVELCAGAANLTMMGLNIRDGLTMTGRIGRFNASNADARHPSIEERPSGPLVARNISRFTDTNGEKLDVQPVMALCRCGHSKNKPYCDGSHNDLSFSSEPEPDRTPDELRVFKGKQLDVHYNRLLCSHAGECGKRLKAVFDTTRDPWIGPDNATPDQIRDTVKACPSGALSWSEPGGTAMHICGDAPEIAIERNGPFRVTRIQLASGVKAEGASADKYVLCRCGASKNKPLCDGSHSEIGWTEQSA
;
A
#
# COMPACT_ATOMS: atom_id res chain seq x y z
N MET A 1 -23.97 3.30 -11.71
CA MET A 1 -24.20 2.93 -13.13
C MET A 1 -23.03 3.28 -14.05
N LYS A 2 -22.58 4.55 -14.10
CA LYS A 2 -21.52 5.04 -15.02
C LYS A 2 -20.20 4.24 -14.98
N THR A 3 -19.74 3.83 -13.79
CA THR A 3 -18.50 3.03 -13.63
C THR A 3 -18.59 1.65 -14.28
N ARG A 4 -19.74 0.99 -14.19
CA ARG A 4 -19.96 -0.33 -14.82
C ARG A 4 -20.02 -0.20 -16.35
N VAL A 5 -20.73 0.81 -16.85
CA VAL A 5 -20.80 1.12 -18.29
C VAL A 5 -19.41 1.41 -18.85
N HIS A 6 -18.60 2.22 -18.15
CA HIS A 6 -17.22 2.51 -18.53
C HIS A 6 -16.36 1.23 -18.60
N ALA A 7 -16.42 0.39 -17.56
CA ALA A 7 -15.64 -0.84 -17.49
C ALA A 7 -16.01 -1.83 -18.61
N ILE A 8 -17.31 -2.00 -18.87
CA ILE A 8 -17.82 -2.89 -19.92
C ILE A 8 -17.40 -2.38 -21.30
N ALA A 9 -17.67 -1.09 -21.61
CA ALA A 9 -17.33 -0.50 -22.90
C ALA A 9 -15.82 -0.51 -23.15
N GLY A 10 -15.01 -0.18 -22.14
CA GLY A 10 -13.54 -0.24 -22.23
C GLY A 10 -13.01 -1.66 -22.41
N GLY A 11 -13.63 -2.65 -21.73
CA GLY A 11 -13.30 -4.06 -21.89
C GLY A 11 -13.62 -4.58 -23.29
N ILE A 12 -14.81 -4.27 -23.82
CA ILE A 12 -15.20 -4.61 -25.20
C ILE A 12 -14.20 -4.01 -26.19
N GLY A 13 -13.91 -2.71 -26.09
CA GLY A 13 -12.98 -2.05 -26.99
C GLY A 13 -11.59 -2.70 -26.98
N PHE A 14 -11.04 -3.00 -25.80
CA PHE A 14 -9.74 -3.65 -25.69
C PHE A 14 -9.72 -5.05 -26.28
N LEU A 15 -10.71 -5.89 -25.95
CA LEU A 15 -10.79 -7.27 -26.45
C LEU A 15 -10.96 -7.31 -27.97
N MET A 16 -11.73 -6.40 -28.54
CA MET A 16 -11.91 -6.32 -29.99
C MET A 16 -10.64 -5.90 -30.71
N ILE A 17 -9.94 -4.89 -30.22
CA ILE A 17 -8.65 -4.47 -30.82
C ILE A 17 -7.63 -5.61 -30.70
N LEU A 18 -7.58 -6.30 -29.56
CA LEU A 18 -6.69 -7.44 -29.36
C LEU A 18 -7.01 -8.56 -30.35
N LEU A 19 -8.29 -8.87 -30.53
CA LEU A 19 -8.75 -9.86 -31.49
C LEU A 19 -8.39 -9.47 -32.93
N PHE A 20 -8.62 -8.23 -33.35
CA PHE A 20 -8.30 -7.76 -34.70
C PHE A 20 -6.80 -7.81 -34.99
N TRP A 21 -5.99 -7.38 -34.02
CA TRP A 21 -4.55 -7.37 -34.16
C TRP A 21 -3.97 -8.79 -34.21
N THR A 22 -4.41 -9.67 -33.30
CA THR A 22 -3.93 -11.06 -33.24
C THR A 22 -4.39 -11.88 -34.44
N SER A 23 -5.64 -11.71 -34.89
CA SER A 23 -6.13 -12.37 -36.11
C SER A 23 -5.35 -11.91 -37.34
N THR A 24 -5.12 -10.60 -37.50
CA THR A 24 -4.29 -10.07 -38.59
C THR A 24 -2.87 -10.62 -38.54
N ALA A 25 -2.19 -10.52 -37.40
CA ALA A 25 -0.81 -10.99 -37.25
C ALA A 25 -0.69 -12.50 -37.54
N PHE A 26 -1.65 -13.29 -37.06
CA PHE A 26 -1.68 -14.72 -37.30
C PHE A 26 -1.92 -15.05 -38.78
N THR A 27 -2.89 -14.39 -39.43
CA THR A 27 -3.26 -14.73 -40.81
C THR A 27 -2.17 -14.36 -41.80
N GLU A 28 -1.50 -13.24 -41.58
CA GLU A 28 -0.38 -12.80 -42.43
C GLU A 28 0.84 -13.74 -42.33
N LEU A 29 1.06 -14.37 -41.18
CA LEU A 29 2.22 -15.23 -40.96
C LEU A 29 2.01 -16.69 -41.39
N PHE A 30 0.76 -17.17 -41.34
CA PHE A 30 0.49 -18.62 -41.38
C PHE A 30 -0.62 -19.06 -42.32
N THR A 31 -1.29 -18.13 -43.04
CA THR A 31 -2.50 -18.48 -43.82
C THR A 31 -2.46 -17.97 -45.26
N SER A 32 -3.46 -18.37 -46.06
CA SER A 32 -3.59 -17.99 -47.46
C SER A 32 -4.11 -16.56 -47.64
N HIS A 33 -3.83 -15.96 -48.80
CA HIS A 33 -4.34 -14.64 -49.18
C HIS A 33 -5.88 -14.54 -49.17
N GLU A 34 -6.58 -15.64 -49.48
CA GLU A 34 -8.04 -15.71 -49.36
C GLU A 34 -8.51 -15.58 -47.90
N THR A 35 -7.80 -16.23 -46.98
CA THR A 35 -8.07 -16.14 -45.54
C THR A 35 -7.79 -14.72 -45.04
N VAL A 36 -6.70 -14.10 -45.50
CA VAL A 36 -6.37 -12.71 -45.20
C VAL A 36 -7.49 -11.76 -45.65
N ALA A 37 -7.97 -11.89 -46.90
CA ALA A 37 -9.07 -11.06 -47.42
C ALA A 37 -10.35 -11.22 -46.58
N THR A 38 -10.70 -12.45 -46.21
CA THR A 38 -11.85 -12.75 -45.36
C THR A 38 -11.72 -12.08 -43.98
N VAL A 39 -10.54 -12.19 -43.35
CA VAL A 39 -10.28 -11.62 -42.02
C VAL A 39 -10.30 -10.10 -42.06
N LYS A 40 -9.70 -9.46 -43.07
CA LYS A 40 -9.75 -8.00 -43.24
C LYS A 40 -11.18 -7.48 -43.41
N ALA A 41 -12.02 -8.20 -44.16
CA ALA A 41 -13.43 -7.86 -44.30
C ALA A 41 -14.20 -8.01 -42.98
N LEU A 42 -13.92 -9.06 -42.19
CA LEU A 42 -14.53 -9.25 -40.86
C LEU A 42 -14.11 -8.18 -39.85
N ILE A 43 -12.85 -7.74 -39.90
CA ILE A 43 -12.35 -6.63 -39.06
C ILE A 43 -13.13 -5.36 -39.34
N LEU A 44 -13.33 -5.00 -40.62
CA LEU A 44 -14.16 -3.84 -40.99
C LEU A 44 -15.59 -3.95 -40.44
N ARG A 45 -16.22 -5.12 -40.52
CA ARG A 45 -17.56 -5.34 -39.94
C ARG A 45 -17.55 -5.22 -38.41
N GLY A 46 -16.49 -5.70 -37.76
CA GLY A 46 -16.33 -5.56 -36.33
C GLY A 46 -16.17 -4.10 -35.87
N MET A 47 -15.78 -3.17 -36.74
CA MET A 47 -15.70 -1.74 -36.41
C MET A 47 -17.05 -1.14 -36.01
N PHE A 48 -18.17 -1.69 -36.48
CA PHE A 48 -19.52 -1.27 -36.06
C PHE A 48 -19.80 -1.50 -34.57
N ILE A 49 -19.05 -2.40 -33.91
CA ILE A 49 -19.12 -2.62 -32.47
C ILE A 49 -18.00 -1.85 -31.76
N LEU A 50 -16.78 -1.89 -32.31
CA LEU A 50 -15.61 -1.25 -31.72
C LEU A 50 -15.78 0.28 -31.58
N ILE A 51 -16.22 0.95 -32.64
CA ILE A 51 -16.31 2.42 -32.66
C ILE A 51 -17.29 2.92 -31.58
N PRO A 52 -18.54 2.42 -31.48
CA PRO A 52 -19.43 2.80 -30.39
C PRO A 52 -18.88 2.48 -29.00
N ALA A 53 -18.25 1.31 -28.81
CA ALA A 53 -17.65 0.94 -27.53
C ALA A 53 -16.55 1.94 -27.12
N MET A 54 -15.70 2.36 -28.04
CA MET A 54 -14.64 3.34 -27.79
C MET A 54 -15.18 4.74 -27.50
N VAL A 55 -16.22 5.17 -28.20
CA VAL A 55 -16.91 6.45 -27.93
C VAL A 55 -17.51 6.45 -26.51
N ILE A 56 -18.21 5.37 -26.14
CA ILE A 56 -18.80 5.22 -24.81
C ILE A 56 -17.70 5.18 -23.72
N ALA A 57 -16.64 4.39 -23.93
CA ALA A 57 -15.53 4.27 -22.99
C ALA A 57 -14.81 5.62 -22.79
N GLY A 58 -14.54 6.35 -23.88
CA GLY A 58 -13.92 7.68 -23.85
C GLY A 58 -14.80 8.71 -23.16
N GLY A 59 -16.06 8.84 -23.57
CA GLY A 59 -17.01 9.79 -22.98
C GLY A 59 -17.26 9.54 -21.49
N SER A 60 -17.56 8.30 -21.11
CA SER A 60 -17.74 7.92 -19.71
C SER A 60 -16.46 8.11 -18.88
N GLY A 61 -15.29 7.81 -19.44
CA GLY A 61 -13.99 7.98 -18.77
C GLY A 61 -13.67 9.45 -18.46
N MET A 62 -13.95 10.37 -19.38
CA MET A 62 -13.77 11.80 -19.16
C MET A 62 -14.66 12.32 -18.03
N THR A 63 -15.92 11.86 -17.95
CA THR A 63 -16.83 12.24 -16.86
C THR A 63 -16.39 11.72 -15.50
N LEU A 64 -15.88 10.48 -15.43
CA LEU A 64 -15.42 9.85 -14.18
C LEU A 64 -14.10 10.46 -13.66
N GLY A 65 -13.26 10.98 -14.57
CA GLY A 65 -11.95 11.55 -14.24
C GLY A 65 -11.90 13.08 -14.14
N LYS A 66 -13.03 13.79 -14.29
CA LYS A 66 -13.08 15.26 -14.43
C LYS A 66 -12.35 15.98 -13.28
N ASN A 67 -12.66 15.61 -12.04
CA ASN A 67 -12.12 16.27 -10.84
C ASN A 67 -10.88 15.57 -10.24
N ARG A 68 -10.38 14.50 -10.87
CA ARG A 68 -9.20 13.77 -10.38
C ARG A 68 -7.91 14.40 -10.87
N THR A 69 -6.99 14.66 -9.94
CA THR A 69 -5.70 15.33 -10.18
C THR A 69 -4.49 14.46 -9.85
N ASP A 70 -4.69 13.20 -9.46
CA ASP A 70 -3.60 12.27 -9.15
C ASP A 70 -2.75 11.92 -10.38
N ALA A 71 -1.49 11.53 -10.15
CA ALA A 71 -0.51 11.29 -11.22
C ALA A 71 -0.97 10.22 -12.24
N LEU A 72 -1.65 9.17 -11.78
CA LEU A 72 -2.18 8.11 -12.64
C LEU A 72 -3.35 8.62 -13.50
N ALA A 73 -4.25 9.42 -12.92
CA ALA A 73 -5.32 10.07 -13.66
C ALA A 73 -4.78 11.04 -14.73
N ASN A 74 -3.74 11.82 -14.42
CA ASN A 74 -3.11 12.74 -15.39
C ASN A 74 -2.41 11.99 -16.53
N ALA A 75 -1.69 10.90 -16.23
CA ALA A 75 -1.08 10.06 -17.24
C ALA A 75 -2.14 9.44 -18.18
N LYS A 76 -3.27 8.99 -17.63
CA LYS A 76 -4.41 8.49 -18.42
C LYS A 76 -5.02 9.58 -19.31
N LYS A 77 -5.25 10.79 -18.79
CA LYS A 77 -5.75 11.95 -19.56
C LYS A 77 -4.86 12.27 -20.75
N LYS A 78 -3.52 12.23 -20.56
CA LYS A 78 -2.55 12.48 -21.64
C LYS A 78 -2.55 11.41 -22.74
N ARG A 79 -2.75 10.13 -22.40
CA ARG A 79 -2.76 9.03 -23.37
C ARG A 79 -4.05 8.92 -24.19
N MET A 80 -5.20 9.29 -23.61
CA MET A 80 -6.50 9.16 -24.28
C MET A 80 -6.61 9.84 -25.65
N PRO A 81 -6.21 11.11 -25.85
CA PRO A 81 -6.29 11.74 -27.18
C PRO A 81 -5.35 11.08 -28.19
N VAL A 82 -4.19 10.56 -27.74
CA VAL A 82 -3.24 9.84 -28.60
C VAL A 82 -3.83 8.53 -29.11
N ILE A 83 -4.47 7.75 -28.22
CA ILE A 83 -5.18 6.51 -28.59
C ILE A 83 -6.28 6.80 -29.61
N ALA A 84 -7.07 7.85 -29.39
CA ALA A 84 -8.16 8.24 -30.29
C ALA A 84 -7.63 8.68 -31.66
N ALA A 85 -6.59 9.52 -31.70
CA ALA A 85 -5.98 9.99 -32.93
C ALA A 85 -5.34 8.83 -33.73
N ASN A 86 -4.62 7.93 -33.07
CA ASN A 86 -4.04 6.74 -33.71
C ASN A 86 -5.12 5.83 -34.30
N GLY A 87 -6.21 5.60 -33.55
CA GLY A 87 -7.36 4.84 -34.03
C GLY A 87 -8.03 5.46 -35.26
N LEU A 88 -8.31 6.77 -35.21
CA LEU A 88 -9.07 7.47 -36.23
C LEU A 88 -8.27 7.82 -37.48
N LEU A 89 -7.01 8.23 -37.32
CA LEU A 89 -6.20 8.80 -38.40
C LEU A 89 -5.25 7.78 -39.05
N ILE A 90 -4.97 6.67 -38.38
CA ILE A 90 -4.03 5.65 -38.88
C ILE A 90 -4.74 4.32 -39.06
N LEU A 91 -5.27 3.73 -37.99
CA LEU A 91 -5.80 2.37 -38.00
C LEU A 91 -7.07 2.22 -38.85
N LEU A 92 -8.02 3.15 -38.73
CA LEU A 92 -9.27 3.11 -39.49
C LEU A 92 -9.04 3.25 -41.01
N PRO A 93 -8.28 4.25 -41.51
CA PRO A 93 -7.94 4.34 -42.93
C PRO A 93 -7.14 3.14 -43.43
N ALA A 94 -6.17 2.65 -42.65
CA ALA A 94 -5.37 1.48 -43.02
C ALA A 94 -6.24 0.23 -43.16
N ALA A 95 -7.15 -0.02 -42.21
CA ALA A 95 -8.05 -1.17 -42.27
C ALA A 95 -8.96 -1.14 -43.50
N TRP A 96 -9.48 0.05 -43.86
CA TRP A 96 -10.31 0.20 -45.06
C TRP A 96 -9.50 -0.02 -46.34
N PHE A 97 -8.31 0.58 -46.42
CA PHE A 97 -7.39 0.40 -47.56
C PHE A 97 -6.98 -1.06 -47.76
N LEU A 98 -6.52 -1.72 -46.68
CA LEU A 98 -6.06 -3.10 -46.70
C LEU A 98 -7.19 -4.08 -47.03
N ALA A 99 -8.39 -3.86 -46.50
CA ALA A 99 -9.55 -4.69 -46.83
C ALA A 99 -9.96 -4.52 -48.31
N GLY A 100 -9.90 -3.29 -48.84
CA GLY A 100 -10.18 -3.03 -50.25
C GLY A 100 -9.17 -3.73 -51.18
N LYS A 101 -7.88 -3.58 -50.90
CA LYS A 101 -6.79 -4.25 -51.64
C LYS A 101 -6.90 -5.78 -51.58
N ALA A 102 -7.09 -6.34 -50.38
CA ALA A 102 -7.21 -7.78 -50.21
C ALA A 102 -8.45 -8.35 -50.92
N ALA A 103 -9.57 -7.63 -50.92
CA ALA A 103 -10.78 -8.02 -51.65
C ALA A 103 -10.59 -8.01 -53.17
N ALA A 104 -9.73 -7.13 -53.69
CA ALA A 104 -9.32 -7.11 -55.09
C ALA A 104 -8.26 -8.16 -55.45
N GLY A 105 -7.75 -8.92 -54.45
CA GLY A 105 -6.66 -9.87 -54.65
C GLY A 105 -5.29 -9.20 -54.82
N GLU A 106 -5.16 -7.92 -54.46
CA GLU A 106 -3.94 -7.13 -54.66
C GLU A 106 -3.05 -7.13 -53.40
N PHE A 107 -2.02 -7.97 -53.41
CA PHE A 107 -1.02 -8.09 -52.35
C PHE A 107 0.35 -7.56 -52.82
N ASP A 108 0.37 -6.28 -53.18
CA ASP A 108 1.56 -5.58 -53.69
C ASP A 108 2.44 -5.00 -52.58
N THR A 109 3.58 -4.41 -52.93
CA THR A 109 4.49 -3.79 -51.95
C THR A 109 3.78 -2.72 -51.10
N VAL A 110 2.82 -1.99 -51.67
CA VAL A 110 2.08 -0.95 -50.95
C VAL A 110 1.16 -1.57 -49.90
N PHE A 111 0.49 -2.68 -50.23
CA PHE A 111 -0.27 -3.48 -49.26
C PHE A 111 0.59 -3.83 -48.06
N TYR A 112 1.76 -4.44 -48.27
CA TYR A 112 2.62 -4.86 -47.16
C TYR A 112 3.20 -3.68 -46.35
N ILE A 113 3.52 -2.54 -46.98
CA ILE A 113 3.94 -1.33 -46.26
C ILE A 113 2.83 -0.85 -45.31
N VAL A 114 1.60 -0.72 -45.82
CA VAL A 114 0.47 -0.28 -45.00
C VAL A 114 0.14 -1.33 -43.94
N GLN A 115 0.32 -2.62 -44.23
CA GLN A 115 0.12 -3.72 -43.30
C GLN A 115 1.09 -3.65 -42.11
N VAL A 116 2.36 -3.35 -42.35
CA VAL A 116 3.35 -3.14 -41.30
C VAL A 116 2.99 -1.92 -40.44
N VAL A 117 2.59 -0.82 -41.07
CA VAL A 117 2.15 0.39 -40.36
C VAL A 117 0.93 0.09 -39.48
N GLU A 118 -0.06 -0.64 -40.00
CA GLU A 118 -1.26 -1.04 -39.26
C GLU A 118 -0.92 -1.90 -38.04
N LEU A 119 -0.06 -2.92 -38.20
CA LEU A 119 0.37 -3.77 -37.08
C LEU A 119 1.13 -2.99 -36.02
N CYS A 120 2.06 -2.12 -36.41
CA CYS A 120 2.81 -1.27 -35.48
C CYS A 120 1.89 -0.30 -34.72
N ALA A 121 1.00 0.39 -35.45
CA ALA A 121 0.03 1.30 -34.86
C ALA A 121 -0.96 0.57 -33.94
N GLY A 122 -1.34 -0.67 -34.29
CA GLY A 122 -2.26 -1.49 -33.52
C GLY A 122 -1.63 -1.97 -32.21
N ALA A 123 -0.38 -2.42 -32.26
CA ALA A 123 0.40 -2.81 -31.09
C ALA A 123 0.63 -1.63 -30.14
N ALA A 124 0.95 -0.45 -30.69
CA ALA A 124 1.06 0.78 -29.90
C ALA A 124 -0.28 1.13 -29.21
N ASN A 125 -1.40 1.00 -29.94
CA ASN A 125 -2.73 1.28 -29.38
C ASN A 125 -3.10 0.31 -28.24
N LEU A 126 -2.85 -0.98 -28.44
CA LEU A 126 -3.06 -2.02 -27.41
C LEU A 126 -2.22 -1.76 -26.18
N THR A 127 -0.96 -1.39 -26.36
CA THR A 127 -0.06 -1.06 -25.25
C THR A 127 -0.59 0.13 -24.46
N MET A 128 -0.95 1.23 -25.13
CA MET A 128 -1.49 2.42 -24.46
C MET A 128 -2.82 2.16 -23.75
N MET A 129 -3.73 1.39 -24.36
CA MET A 129 -4.99 0.98 -23.74
C MET A 129 -4.76 0.05 -22.55
N GLY A 130 -3.83 -0.91 -22.66
CA GLY A 130 -3.42 -1.80 -21.58
C GLY A 130 -2.88 -1.01 -20.38
N LEU A 131 -2.03 -0.01 -20.62
CA LEU A 131 -1.55 0.91 -19.58
C LEU A 131 -2.69 1.71 -18.93
N ASN A 132 -3.67 2.17 -19.71
CA ASN A 132 -4.85 2.88 -19.20
C ASN A 132 -5.79 1.99 -18.37
N ILE A 133 -5.91 0.71 -18.73
CA ILE A 133 -6.67 -0.30 -17.97
C ILE A 133 -5.92 -0.63 -16.69
N ARG A 134 -4.61 -0.91 -16.76
CA ARG A 134 -3.75 -1.15 -15.60
C ARG A 134 -3.86 -0.01 -14.61
N ASP A 135 -3.62 1.22 -15.04
CA ASP A 135 -3.69 2.39 -14.16
C ASP A 135 -5.11 2.58 -13.61
N GLY A 136 -6.15 2.24 -14.38
CA GLY A 136 -7.53 2.17 -13.92
C GLY A 136 -7.75 1.16 -12.79
N LEU A 137 -7.25 -0.06 -12.95
CA LEU A 137 -7.35 -1.13 -11.96
C LEU A 137 -6.53 -0.79 -10.71
N THR A 138 -5.35 -0.19 -10.88
CA THR A 138 -4.51 0.33 -9.79
C THR A 138 -5.24 1.40 -8.98
N MET A 139 -5.89 2.36 -9.64
CA MET A 139 -6.71 3.38 -8.97
C MET A 139 -7.93 2.81 -8.23
N THR A 140 -8.41 1.63 -8.61
CA THR A 140 -9.51 0.93 -7.93
C THR A 140 -9.03 -0.12 -6.90
N GLY A 141 -7.72 -0.25 -6.69
CA GLY A 141 -7.14 -1.23 -5.76
C GLY A 141 -7.18 -2.68 -6.23
N ARG A 142 -7.57 -2.95 -7.49
CA ARG A 142 -7.64 -4.32 -8.06
C ARG A 142 -6.31 -4.85 -8.58
N ILE A 143 -5.40 -3.96 -8.94
CA ILE A 143 -4.01 -4.31 -9.24
C ILE A 143 -3.16 -3.49 -8.26
N GLY A 144 -2.57 -4.17 -7.28
CA GLY A 144 -1.57 -3.55 -6.42
C GLY A 144 -0.45 -2.97 -7.28
N ARG A 145 -0.01 -1.76 -6.96
CA ARG A 145 1.12 -1.09 -7.61
C ARG A 145 2.37 -1.98 -7.43
N PHE A 146 2.70 -2.79 -8.44
CA PHE A 146 3.99 -3.46 -8.55
C PHE A 146 5.06 -2.38 -8.78
N ASN A 147 5.64 -1.89 -7.69
CA ASN A 147 6.88 -1.15 -7.75
C ASN A 147 8.03 -2.15 -7.75
N ALA A 148 8.95 -1.97 -8.70
CA ALA A 148 10.21 -2.68 -8.78
C ALA A 148 11.12 -2.29 -7.60
N SER A 149 11.07 -3.10 -6.55
CA SER A 149 12.14 -3.29 -5.55
C SER A 149 11.98 -4.70 -4.99
N ASN A 150 12.10 -5.67 -5.90
CA ASN A 150 11.73 -7.08 -5.70
C ASN A 150 12.84 -7.88 -4.98
N ALA A 151 13.38 -7.31 -3.90
CA ALA A 151 14.14 -8.02 -2.88
C ALA A 151 13.42 -8.04 -1.52
N ASP A 152 12.46 -7.14 -1.28
CA ASP A 152 11.81 -6.94 0.02
C ASP A 152 10.39 -7.55 0.13
N ALA A 153 9.85 -8.10 -0.96
CA ALA A 153 8.48 -8.63 -1.02
C ALA A 153 8.23 -9.88 -0.13
N ARG A 154 9.24 -10.37 0.60
CA ARG A 154 9.12 -11.46 1.58
C ARG A 154 9.18 -11.00 3.03
N HIS A 155 9.57 -9.75 3.32
CA HIS A 155 9.68 -9.26 4.69
C HIS A 155 8.40 -8.51 5.10
N PRO A 156 7.91 -8.74 6.32
CA PRO A 156 6.78 -8.01 6.84
C PRO A 156 7.20 -6.56 7.13
N SER A 157 6.37 -5.61 6.71
CA SER A 157 6.66 -4.18 6.87
C SER A 157 5.42 -3.35 7.15
N ILE A 158 5.63 -2.19 7.78
CA ILE A 158 4.60 -1.18 8.05
C ILE A 158 5.07 0.15 7.44
N GLU A 159 4.25 0.73 6.57
CA GLU A 159 4.50 2.02 5.93
C GLU A 159 3.51 3.07 6.46
N GLU A 160 4.02 4.18 6.98
CA GLU A 160 3.20 5.29 7.46
C GLU A 160 2.77 6.19 6.30
N ARG A 161 1.46 6.27 6.03
CA ARG A 161 0.95 7.25 5.07
C ARG A 161 0.87 8.64 5.73
N PRO A 162 1.40 9.70 5.11
CA PRO A 162 1.23 11.07 5.59
C PRO A 162 -0.26 11.40 5.76
N SER A 163 -0.61 11.91 6.94
CA SER A 163 -1.99 12.17 7.39
C SER A 163 -2.98 11.04 7.11
N GLY A 164 -2.49 9.80 7.13
CA GLY A 164 -3.25 8.63 6.71
C GLY A 164 -2.97 7.38 7.54
N PRO A 165 -3.43 6.21 7.07
CA PRO A 165 -3.33 4.96 7.81
C PRO A 165 -1.90 4.41 7.86
N LEU A 166 -1.71 3.39 8.68
CA LEU A 166 -0.53 2.53 8.62
C LEU A 166 -0.80 1.43 7.59
N VAL A 167 0.06 1.27 6.59
CA VAL A 167 -0.08 0.23 5.57
C VAL A 167 0.82 -0.94 5.94
N ALA A 168 0.21 -2.00 6.47
CA ALA A 168 0.90 -3.22 6.85
C ALA A 168 0.93 -4.20 5.67
N ARG A 169 2.09 -4.82 5.40
CA ARG A 169 2.33 -5.71 4.27
C ARG A 169 2.93 -7.03 4.74
N ASN A 170 2.50 -8.12 4.12
CA ASN A 170 3.04 -9.47 4.36
C ASN A 170 3.02 -9.90 5.85
N ILE A 171 2.02 -9.45 6.61
CA ILE A 171 1.89 -9.78 8.03
C ILE A 171 1.33 -11.19 8.16
N SER A 172 2.10 -12.09 8.77
CA SER A 172 1.72 -13.50 8.98
C SER A 172 0.93 -13.72 10.26
N ARG A 173 1.11 -12.85 11.27
CA ARG A 173 0.44 -12.94 12.56
C ARG A 173 -0.11 -11.57 12.97
N PHE A 174 -1.44 -11.46 12.97
CA PHE A 174 -2.17 -10.31 13.46
C PHE A 174 -3.17 -10.81 14.50
N THR A 175 -3.09 -10.32 15.75
CA THR A 175 -3.90 -10.81 16.86
C THR A 175 -4.77 -9.72 17.48
N ASP A 176 -5.96 -10.12 17.92
CA ASP A 176 -6.92 -9.25 18.59
C ASP A 176 -6.58 -8.99 20.07
N THR A 177 -7.48 -8.34 20.79
CA THR A 177 -7.31 -8.02 22.22
C THR A 177 -7.30 -9.23 23.16
N ASN A 178 -7.75 -10.39 22.70
CA ASN A 178 -7.77 -11.65 23.43
C ASN A 178 -6.61 -12.58 23.00
N GLY A 179 -5.81 -12.17 22.01
CA GLY A 179 -4.75 -12.98 21.42
C GLY A 179 -5.21 -13.93 20.33
N GLU A 180 -6.47 -13.84 19.89
CA GLU A 180 -7.01 -14.63 18.78
C GLU A 180 -6.51 -14.08 17.45
N LYS A 181 -6.25 -14.98 16.49
CA LYS A 181 -5.75 -14.58 15.16
C LYS A 181 -6.87 -13.93 14.35
N LEU A 182 -6.56 -12.78 13.77
CA LEU A 182 -7.40 -12.09 12.81
C LEU A 182 -7.04 -12.49 11.38
N ASP A 183 -8.00 -12.38 10.47
CA ASP A 183 -7.78 -12.58 9.05
C ASP A 183 -6.80 -11.52 8.51
N VAL A 184 -5.73 -12.00 7.87
CA VAL A 184 -4.70 -11.17 7.26
C VAL A 184 -4.85 -11.12 5.75
N GLN A 185 -4.64 -9.94 5.19
CA GLN A 185 -4.52 -9.74 3.74
C GLN A 185 -3.06 -9.42 3.41
N PRO A 186 -2.60 -9.67 2.16
CA PRO A 186 -1.23 -9.33 1.75
C PRO A 186 -0.88 -7.85 2.01
N VAL A 187 -1.88 -6.97 1.93
CA VAL A 187 -1.78 -5.56 2.28
C VAL A 187 -3.03 -5.17 3.07
N MET A 188 -2.85 -4.54 4.23
CA MET A 188 -3.92 -4.02 5.07
C MET A 188 -3.65 -2.56 5.42
N ALA A 189 -4.70 -1.73 5.41
CA ALA A 189 -4.62 -0.38 5.94
C ALA A 189 -5.19 -0.39 7.37
N LEU A 190 -4.35 -0.08 8.36
CA LEU A 190 -4.71 -0.03 9.77
C LEU A 190 -5.02 1.42 10.17
N CYS A 191 -6.12 1.60 10.90
CA CYS A 191 -6.52 2.90 11.41
C CYS A 191 -5.55 3.35 12.50
N ARG A 192 -5.07 4.58 12.40
CA ARG A 192 -4.34 5.26 13.49
C ARG A 192 -4.88 6.63 13.86
N CYS A 193 -5.97 7.07 13.22
CA CYS A 193 -6.63 8.33 13.55
C CYS A 193 -7.65 8.19 14.69
N GLY A 194 -8.00 6.97 15.12
CA GLY A 194 -8.95 6.72 16.20
C GLY A 194 -10.43 6.71 15.82
N HIS A 195 -10.81 7.08 14.60
CA HIS A 195 -12.21 7.33 14.18
C HIS A 195 -12.71 6.45 13.03
N SER A 196 -12.02 5.35 12.72
CA SER A 196 -12.57 4.42 11.75
C SER A 196 -13.80 3.70 12.31
N LYS A 197 -14.83 3.51 11.50
CA LYS A 197 -15.99 2.68 11.84
C LYS A 197 -15.75 1.19 11.56
N ASN A 198 -14.63 0.87 10.91
CA ASN A 198 -14.20 -0.49 10.60
C ASN A 198 -12.89 -0.85 11.32
N LYS A 199 -12.70 -0.36 12.55
CA LYS A 199 -11.52 -0.67 13.37
C LYS A 199 -11.33 -2.19 13.49
N PRO A 200 -10.08 -2.69 13.45
CA PRO A 200 -8.80 -1.95 13.46
C PRO A 200 -8.37 -1.42 12.08
N TYR A 201 -9.14 -1.68 11.03
CA TYR A 201 -8.82 -1.26 9.67
C TYR A 201 -9.20 0.19 9.43
N CYS A 202 -8.61 0.79 8.40
CA CYS A 202 -8.93 2.14 7.95
C CYS A 202 -10.07 2.10 6.93
N ASP A 203 -11.05 2.98 7.09
CA ASP A 203 -12.19 3.23 6.19
C ASP A 203 -12.12 4.60 5.49
N GLY A 204 -11.15 5.43 5.85
CA GLY A 204 -10.92 6.75 5.24
C GLY A 204 -11.34 7.94 6.11
N SER A 205 -11.90 7.73 7.32
CA SER A 205 -12.36 8.82 8.21
C SER A 205 -11.32 9.92 8.48
N HIS A 206 -10.03 9.62 8.39
CA HIS A 206 -8.95 10.60 8.61
C HIS A 206 -9.00 11.80 7.64
N ASN A 207 -9.60 11.64 6.45
CA ASN A 207 -9.74 12.74 5.49
C ASN A 207 -10.69 13.84 5.97
N ASP A 208 -11.67 13.47 6.82
CA ASP A 208 -12.69 14.38 7.32
C ASP A 208 -12.31 15.01 8.67
N LEU A 209 -11.19 14.59 9.27
CA LEU A 209 -10.82 14.88 10.67
C LEU A 209 -9.55 15.72 10.83
N SER A 210 -9.01 16.30 9.76
CA SER A 210 -7.75 17.05 9.79
C SER A 210 -6.63 16.29 10.54
N PHE A 211 -6.60 14.96 10.40
CA PHE A 211 -5.64 14.13 11.11
C PHE A 211 -4.21 14.48 10.68
N SER A 212 -3.36 14.84 11.64
CA SER A 212 -1.93 15.10 11.41
C SER A 212 -1.09 13.89 11.77
N SER A 213 -0.07 13.63 10.95
CA SER A 213 0.97 12.65 11.25
C SER A 213 2.20 13.24 11.91
N GLU A 214 2.28 14.56 11.96
CA GLU A 214 3.43 15.25 12.52
C GLU A 214 3.44 15.09 14.05
N PRO A 215 4.63 14.89 14.65
CA PRO A 215 4.79 15.02 16.08
C PRO A 215 4.44 16.44 16.54
N GLU A 216 3.86 16.56 17.73
CA GLU A 216 3.51 17.88 18.28
C GLU A 216 4.76 18.61 18.82
N PRO A 217 4.79 19.95 18.83
CA PRO A 217 5.92 20.71 19.37
C PRO A 217 6.19 20.46 20.86
N ASP A 218 5.14 20.19 21.63
CA ASP A 218 5.18 19.92 23.07
C ASP A 218 5.28 18.41 23.40
N ARG A 219 5.76 17.62 22.44
CA ARG A 219 5.95 16.18 22.59
C ARG A 219 7.01 15.83 23.64
N THR A 220 7.05 14.56 24.02
CA THR A 220 8.10 14.07 24.93
C THR A 220 9.49 14.26 24.31
N PRO A 221 10.47 14.83 25.02
CA PRO A 221 11.86 14.89 24.54
C PRO A 221 12.44 13.50 24.29
N ASP A 222 13.28 13.39 23.26
CA ASP A 222 14.07 12.20 23.01
C ASP A 222 15.30 12.20 23.92
N GLU A 223 15.30 11.34 24.94
CA GLU A 223 16.38 11.26 25.93
C GLU A 223 16.52 9.81 26.42
N LEU A 224 17.66 9.18 26.15
CA LEU A 224 18.00 7.89 26.73
C LEU A 224 18.62 8.07 28.12
N ARG A 225 17.88 7.70 29.16
CA ARG A 225 18.37 7.70 30.54
C ARG A 225 18.96 6.34 30.91
N VAL A 226 20.18 6.35 31.45
CA VAL A 226 20.88 5.15 31.92
C VAL A 226 20.89 5.10 33.43
N PHE A 227 20.33 4.03 33.99
CA PHE A 227 20.30 3.75 35.43
C PHE A 227 21.34 2.67 35.71
N LYS A 228 22.42 3.06 36.39
CA LYS A 228 23.56 2.19 36.62
C LYS A 228 23.29 1.21 37.77
N GLY A 229 23.68 -0.05 37.58
CA GLY A 229 23.63 -1.08 38.61
C GLY A 229 24.97 -1.80 38.76
N LYS A 230 25.10 -2.61 39.81
CA LYS A 230 26.31 -3.41 40.07
C LYS A 230 26.46 -4.58 39.10
N GLN A 231 25.34 -5.17 38.69
CA GLN A 231 25.31 -6.36 37.85
C GLN A 231 24.85 -6.07 36.41
N LEU A 232 24.03 -5.03 36.21
CA LEU A 232 23.57 -4.59 34.89
C LEU A 232 23.11 -3.14 34.96
N ASP A 233 23.08 -2.48 33.81
CA ASP A 233 22.48 -1.16 33.64
C ASP A 233 21.09 -1.29 32.98
N VAL A 234 20.15 -0.47 33.42
CA VAL A 234 18.82 -0.35 32.80
C VAL A 234 18.73 0.97 32.04
N HIS A 235 18.29 0.89 30.79
CA HIS A 235 18.15 2.03 29.90
C HIS A 235 16.68 2.31 29.69
N TYR A 236 16.30 3.60 29.68
CA TYR A 236 14.92 4.02 29.52
C TYR A 236 14.80 5.29 28.69
N ASN A 237 13.97 5.24 27.65
CA ASN A 237 13.58 6.43 26.89
C ASN A 237 12.07 6.66 27.00
N ARG A 238 11.68 7.79 27.60
CA ARG A 238 10.28 8.14 27.86
C ARG A 238 9.48 8.36 26.57
N LEU A 239 10.13 8.81 25.48
CA LEU A 239 9.48 9.05 24.19
C LEU A 239 8.88 7.75 23.62
N LEU A 240 9.56 6.63 23.84
CA LEU A 240 9.16 5.29 23.40
C LEU A 240 8.09 4.66 24.31
N CYS A 241 7.82 5.20 25.51
CA CYS A 241 6.96 4.54 26.48
C CYS A 241 5.47 4.73 26.14
N SER A 242 4.74 3.63 25.88
CA SER A 242 3.27 3.67 25.73
C SER A 242 2.49 3.67 27.03
N HIS A 243 3.19 3.68 28.18
CA HIS A 243 2.57 3.62 29.50
C HIS A 243 1.71 2.38 29.78
N ALA A 244 2.08 1.22 29.23
CA ALA A 244 1.41 -0.05 29.54
C ALA A 244 1.49 -0.47 31.03
N GLY A 245 2.48 0.06 31.76
CA GLY A 245 2.67 -0.19 33.19
C GLY A 245 3.21 -1.59 33.54
N GLU A 246 3.64 -2.38 32.57
CA GLU A 246 4.17 -3.74 32.78
C GLU A 246 5.35 -3.76 33.75
N CYS A 247 6.25 -2.79 33.69
CA CYS A 247 7.44 -2.74 34.52
C CYS A 247 7.13 -2.60 36.02
N GLY A 248 6.28 -1.63 36.38
CA GLY A 248 5.86 -1.40 37.76
C GLY A 248 4.97 -2.52 38.30
N LYS A 249 4.08 -3.09 37.47
CA LYS A 249 3.23 -4.23 37.86
C LYS A 249 4.03 -5.49 38.16
N ARG A 250 5.08 -5.76 37.38
CA ARG A 250 5.87 -6.99 37.48
C ARG A 250 6.97 -6.91 38.53
N LEU A 251 7.64 -5.76 38.65
CA LEU A 251 8.82 -5.64 39.49
C LEU A 251 8.92 -4.26 40.15
N LYS A 252 7.94 -3.95 41.00
CA LYS A 252 7.87 -2.68 41.75
C LYS A 252 9.14 -2.39 42.57
N ALA A 253 9.83 -3.42 43.06
CA ALA A 253 11.09 -3.24 43.78
C ALA A 253 12.16 -2.52 42.92
N VAL A 254 12.15 -2.70 41.61
CA VAL A 254 13.05 -2.02 40.66
C VAL A 254 12.38 -0.79 40.06
N PHE A 255 11.15 -0.90 39.57
CA PHE A 255 10.43 0.16 38.86
C PHE A 255 9.32 0.76 39.72
N ASP A 256 9.62 1.87 40.39
CA ASP A 256 8.73 2.51 41.34
C ASP A 256 8.64 4.02 41.12
N THR A 257 7.51 4.47 40.59
CA THR A 257 7.28 5.88 40.28
C THR A 257 7.19 6.78 41.52
N THR A 258 7.15 6.22 42.74
CA THR A 258 7.17 7.01 43.98
C THR A 258 8.58 7.24 44.52
N ARG A 259 9.62 6.73 43.87
CA ARG A 259 11.03 6.87 44.27
C ARG A 259 11.82 7.69 43.26
N ASP A 260 12.93 8.26 43.71
CA ASP A 260 13.94 8.92 42.87
C ASP A 260 15.34 8.37 43.21
N PRO A 261 16.06 7.73 42.26
CA PRO A 261 15.59 7.35 40.93
C PRO A 261 14.47 6.31 40.98
N TRP A 262 13.50 6.43 40.05
CA TRP A 262 12.36 5.51 39.97
C TRP A 262 12.74 4.12 39.43
N ILE A 263 13.95 3.97 38.88
CA ILE A 263 14.54 2.68 38.49
C ILE A 263 15.75 2.42 39.39
N GLY A 264 15.68 1.34 40.18
CA GLY A 264 16.78 0.86 41.03
C GLY A 264 17.26 -0.53 40.60
N PRO A 265 18.24 -0.65 39.70
CA PRO A 265 18.70 -1.94 39.15
C PRO A 265 19.24 -2.93 40.19
N ASP A 266 19.70 -2.44 41.35
CA ASP A 266 20.26 -3.28 42.42
C ASP A 266 19.20 -3.94 43.32
N ASN A 267 17.91 -3.64 43.10
CA ASN A 267 16.82 -4.11 43.97
C ASN A 267 16.23 -5.48 43.57
N ALA A 268 16.78 -6.13 42.55
CA ALA A 268 16.35 -7.46 42.09
C ALA A 268 17.50 -8.19 41.39
N THR A 269 17.29 -9.46 41.06
CA THR A 269 18.29 -10.23 40.30
C THR A 269 18.29 -9.80 38.82
N PRO A 270 19.43 -10.00 38.12
CA PRO A 270 19.51 -9.76 36.68
C PRO A 270 18.41 -10.43 35.86
N ASP A 271 18.04 -11.67 36.20
CA ASP A 271 17.00 -12.41 35.49
C ASP A 271 15.62 -11.78 35.65
N GLN A 272 15.25 -11.35 36.87
CA GLN A 272 13.98 -10.66 37.12
C GLN A 272 13.89 -9.35 36.33
N ILE A 273 15.01 -8.62 36.21
CA ILE A 273 15.06 -7.39 35.44
C ILE A 273 14.94 -7.68 33.95
N ARG A 274 15.70 -8.65 33.42
CA ARG A 274 15.61 -9.07 32.01
C ARG A 274 14.20 -9.53 31.64
N ASP A 275 13.53 -10.30 32.48
CA ASP A 275 12.14 -10.72 32.28
C ASP A 275 11.18 -9.52 32.26
N THR A 276 11.42 -8.52 33.11
CA THR A 276 10.62 -7.29 33.13
C THR A 276 10.87 -6.42 31.89
N VAL A 277 12.12 -6.29 31.45
CA VAL A 277 12.50 -5.61 30.20
C VAL A 277 11.86 -6.31 28.99
N LYS A 278 11.89 -7.65 28.94
CA LYS A 278 11.21 -8.47 27.93
C LYS A 278 9.70 -8.20 27.89
N ALA A 279 9.08 -7.92 29.02
CA ALA A 279 7.66 -7.60 29.09
C ALA A 279 7.29 -6.20 28.62
N CYS A 280 8.24 -5.25 28.54
CA CYS A 280 7.99 -3.90 28.04
C CYS A 280 7.55 -3.96 26.57
N PRO A 281 6.28 -3.67 26.22
CA PRO A 281 5.78 -3.88 24.87
C PRO A 281 6.36 -2.88 23.87
N SER A 282 6.66 -1.67 24.33
CA SER A 282 7.09 -0.57 23.49
C SER A 282 8.58 -0.55 23.17
N GLY A 283 9.37 -1.40 23.83
CA GLY A 283 10.83 -1.31 23.77
C GLY A 283 11.38 -0.04 24.42
N ALA A 284 10.62 0.63 25.30
CA ALA A 284 11.13 1.79 26.04
C ALA A 284 12.20 1.42 27.08
N LEU A 285 12.22 0.15 27.50
CA LEU A 285 13.22 -0.41 28.40
C LEU A 285 14.17 -1.33 27.64
N SER A 286 15.45 -1.18 27.90
CA SER A 286 16.52 -2.09 27.49
C SER A 286 17.51 -2.27 28.64
N TRP A 287 18.43 -3.25 28.51
CA TRP A 287 19.45 -3.50 29.52
C TRP A 287 20.82 -3.66 28.86
N SER A 288 21.89 -3.52 29.63
CA SER A 288 23.23 -3.88 29.19
C SER A 288 24.04 -4.43 30.36
N GLU A 289 25.15 -5.09 30.06
CA GLU A 289 26.24 -5.19 31.04
C GLU A 289 26.68 -3.79 31.47
N PRO A 290 27.26 -3.61 32.68
CA PRO A 290 27.69 -2.31 33.15
C PRO A 290 28.63 -1.59 32.15
N GLY A 291 28.21 -0.43 31.66
CA GLY A 291 28.94 0.33 30.62
C GLY A 291 28.90 -0.27 29.20
N GLY A 292 28.11 -1.31 28.99
CA GLY A 292 27.92 -1.97 27.69
C GLY A 292 26.90 -1.28 26.78
N THR A 293 26.63 -1.92 25.64
CA THR A 293 25.62 -1.45 24.67
C THR A 293 24.22 -1.93 25.07
N ALA A 294 23.22 -1.06 24.95
CA ALA A 294 21.84 -1.39 25.23
C ALA A 294 21.30 -2.52 24.34
N MET A 295 20.68 -3.52 24.97
CA MET A 295 20.10 -4.70 24.35
C MET A 295 18.61 -4.78 24.64
N HIS A 296 17.84 -5.07 23.59
CA HIS A 296 16.40 -5.32 23.67
C HIS A 296 16.14 -6.82 23.70
N ILE A 297 15.09 -7.23 24.43
CA ILE A 297 14.58 -8.60 24.40
C ILE A 297 13.22 -8.60 23.68
N CYS A 298 13.22 -9.18 22.49
CA CYS A 298 12.09 -9.22 21.57
C CYS A 298 11.52 -10.64 21.44
N GLY A 299 10.25 -10.76 21.07
CA GLY A 299 9.63 -12.05 20.75
C GLY A 299 10.19 -12.65 19.46
N ASP A 300 9.94 -13.94 19.24
CA ASP A 300 10.61 -14.70 18.18
C ASP A 300 9.98 -14.58 16.79
N ALA A 301 8.73 -14.12 16.70
CA ALA A 301 7.98 -14.06 15.46
C ALA A 301 7.57 -12.62 15.11
N PRO A 302 7.56 -12.26 13.81
CA PRO A 302 6.89 -11.07 13.33
C PRO A 302 5.40 -11.09 13.71
N GLU A 303 4.94 -10.08 14.45
CA GLU A 303 3.55 -10.00 14.92
C GLU A 303 3.10 -8.55 15.10
N ILE A 304 1.85 -8.29 14.71
CA ILE A 304 1.08 -7.13 15.17
C ILE A 304 0.04 -7.66 16.16
N ALA A 305 -0.01 -7.12 17.37
CA ALA A 305 -1.02 -7.45 18.36
C ALA A 305 -1.80 -6.19 18.76
N ILE A 306 -3.11 -6.33 18.92
CA ILE A 306 -3.98 -5.23 19.33
C ILE A 306 -4.04 -5.17 20.85
N GLU A 307 -3.66 -4.03 21.44
CA GLU A 307 -3.89 -3.78 22.85
C GLU A 307 -5.29 -3.23 23.08
N ARG A 308 -6.05 -3.82 24.01
CA ARG A 308 -7.40 -3.38 24.37
C ARG A 308 -7.41 -1.88 24.69
N ASN A 309 -8.25 -1.12 23.99
CA ASN A 309 -8.34 0.35 24.12
C ASN A 309 -6.99 1.08 23.98
N GLY A 310 -6.03 0.46 23.30
CA GLY A 310 -4.65 0.90 23.26
C GLY A 310 -4.02 0.81 21.87
N PRO A 311 -2.69 0.89 21.79
CA PRO A 311 -1.93 0.91 20.54
C PRO A 311 -1.89 -0.44 19.82
N PHE A 312 -1.26 -0.45 18.64
CA PHE A 312 -0.73 -1.68 18.06
C PHE A 312 0.64 -1.98 18.68
N ARG A 313 0.83 -3.20 19.18
CA ARG A 313 2.12 -3.73 19.62
C ARG A 313 2.77 -4.45 18.45
N VAL A 314 3.99 -4.05 18.09
CA VAL A 314 4.68 -4.55 16.90
C VAL A 314 5.97 -5.24 17.31
N THR A 315 6.19 -6.46 16.80
CA THR A 315 7.40 -7.25 17.04
C THR A 315 7.96 -7.75 15.70
N ARG A 316 9.29 -7.65 15.48
CA ARG A 316 10.06 -8.13 14.31
C ARG A 316 9.45 -7.76 12.94
N ILE A 317 8.91 -6.54 12.83
CA ILE A 317 8.34 -5.99 11.60
C ILE A 317 8.97 -4.62 11.39
N GLN A 318 9.51 -4.36 10.20
CA GLN A 318 10.19 -3.09 9.95
C GLN A 318 9.19 -1.96 9.75
N LEU A 319 9.44 -0.83 10.42
CA LEU A 319 8.76 0.43 10.17
C LEU A 319 9.50 1.17 9.05
N ALA A 320 8.81 1.58 7.99
CA ALA A 320 9.43 2.14 6.79
C ALA A 320 10.26 3.40 7.07
N SER A 321 9.83 4.23 8.03
CA SER A 321 10.58 5.43 8.44
C SER A 321 11.68 5.18 9.48
N GLY A 322 11.79 3.94 9.96
CA GLY A 322 12.58 3.57 11.13
C GLY A 322 11.94 4.08 12.44
N VAL A 323 12.32 3.48 13.58
CA VAL A 323 11.89 3.99 14.89
C VAL A 323 12.87 5.09 15.31
N LYS A 324 12.43 6.35 15.20
CA LYS A 324 13.27 7.53 15.46
C LYS A 324 13.24 7.92 16.94
N ALA A 325 14.07 7.26 17.73
CA ALA A 325 14.40 7.68 19.09
C ALA A 325 15.75 7.09 19.52
N GLU A 326 16.44 7.74 20.44
CA GLU A 326 17.67 7.21 21.01
C GLU A 326 17.41 5.89 21.76
N GLY A 327 18.23 4.88 21.48
CA GLY A 327 18.10 3.55 22.09
C GLY A 327 16.90 2.73 21.60
N ALA A 328 16.18 3.16 20.57
CA ALA A 328 15.03 2.44 20.03
C ALA A 328 15.40 1.08 19.41
N SER A 329 14.49 0.11 19.57
CA SER A 329 14.56 -1.15 18.84
C SER A 329 13.88 -1.03 17.47
N ALA A 330 14.50 -1.57 16.42
CA ALA A 330 13.82 -1.78 15.14
C ALA A 330 12.82 -2.96 15.18
N ASP A 331 12.96 -3.85 16.16
CA ASP A 331 12.21 -5.10 16.25
C ASP A 331 11.08 -5.06 17.29
N LYS A 332 10.95 -3.97 18.06
CA LYS A 332 9.92 -3.88 19.10
C LYS A 332 9.54 -2.45 19.37
N TYR A 333 8.30 -2.11 19.04
CA TYR A 333 7.76 -0.77 19.21
C TYR A 333 6.23 -0.80 19.20
N VAL A 334 5.62 0.34 19.50
CA VAL A 334 4.16 0.48 19.62
C VAL A 334 3.68 1.67 18.82
N LEU A 335 2.67 1.45 17.99
CA LEU A 335 2.12 2.47 17.10
C LEU A 335 0.78 2.98 17.62
N CYS A 336 0.61 4.30 17.59
CA CYS A 336 -0.61 4.95 18.02
C CYS A 336 -1.81 4.44 17.20
N ARG A 337 -2.94 4.19 17.88
CA ARG A 337 -4.21 3.80 17.27
C ARG A 337 -5.34 4.82 17.52
N CYS A 338 -5.22 5.64 18.56
CA CYS A 338 -6.23 6.60 18.98
C CYS A 338 -6.15 7.96 18.27
N GLY A 339 -5.07 8.27 17.55
CA GLY A 339 -4.86 9.56 16.90
C GLY A 339 -4.33 10.69 17.80
N ALA A 340 -4.37 10.53 19.13
CA ALA A 340 -4.05 11.61 20.08
C ALA A 340 -2.57 11.68 20.51
N SER A 341 -1.73 10.70 20.16
CA SER A 341 -0.31 10.71 20.55
C SER A 341 0.40 11.98 20.07
N LYS A 342 1.26 12.56 20.91
CA LYS A 342 2.14 13.66 20.53
C LYS A 342 3.44 13.18 19.86
N ASN A 343 3.77 11.90 20.02
CA ASN A 343 4.98 11.27 19.49
C ASN A 343 4.72 10.47 18.19
N LYS A 344 3.74 10.87 17.36
CA LYS A 344 3.32 10.11 16.16
C LYS A 344 4.53 9.73 15.28
N PRO A 345 4.58 8.50 14.74
CA PRO A 345 3.55 7.47 14.75
C PRO A 345 3.52 6.61 16.05
N LEU A 346 4.43 6.83 16.99
CA LEU A 346 4.55 6.04 18.21
C LEU A 346 3.41 6.36 19.19
N CYS A 347 3.08 5.40 20.05
CA CYS A 347 2.16 5.63 21.17
C CYS A 347 2.91 6.17 22.38
N ASP A 348 2.40 7.24 22.99
CA ASP A 348 2.98 7.91 24.15
C ASP A 348 2.17 7.76 25.45
N GLY A 349 1.07 6.99 25.39
CA GLY A 349 0.11 6.80 26.49
C GLY A 349 -1.19 7.62 26.37
N SER A 350 -1.26 8.60 25.47
CA SER A 350 -2.39 9.55 25.39
C SER A 350 -3.77 8.89 25.28
N HIS A 351 -3.87 7.69 24.69
CA HIS A 351 -5.13 6.92 24.60
C HIS A 351 -5.78 6.68 25.97
N SER A 352 -4.99 6.45 27.02
CA SER A 352 -5.51 6.25 28.37
C SER A 352 -5.98 7.57 28.99
N GLU A 353 -5.26 8.67 28.75
CA GLU A 353 -5.59 10.02 29.25
C GLU A 353 -6.90 10.54 28.67
N ILE A 354 -7.14 10.32 27.38
CA ILE A 354 -8.38 10.73 26.71
C ILE A 354 -9.52 9.72 26.85
N GLY A 355 -9.31 8.59 27.54
CA GLY A 355 -10.30 7.53 27.69
C GLY A 355 -10.73 6.90 26.37
N TRP A 356 -9.82 6.78 25.39
CA TRP A 356 -10.14 6.25 24.06
C TRP A 356 -10.56 4.79 24.13
N THR A 357 -11.59 4.41 23.38
CA THR A 357 -12.04 3.02 23.26
C THR A 357 -12.14 2.58 21.81
N GLU A 358 -12.09 1.27 21.58
CA GLU A 358 -12.23 0.71 20.23
C GLU A 358 -13.62 0.95 19.63
N GLN A 359 -14.63 1.21 20.47
CA GLN A 359 -16.03 1.46 20.06
C GLN A 359 -16.36 2.95 19.88
N SER A 360 -15.52 3.88 20.36
CA SER A 360 -15.73 5.32 20.15
C SER A 360 -15.76 5.62 18.64
N ALA A 361 -16.85 6.24 18.19
CA ALA A 361 -17.20 6.46 16.78
C ALA A 361 -16.23 7.40 16.06
#